data_AF-A0A2D4WXW0-F1
#
_entry.id   AF-A0A2D4WXW0-F1
#
_cell.length_a   1.000
_cell.length_b   1.000
_cell.length_c   1.000
_cell.angle_alpha   90.00
_cell.angle_beta   90.00
_cell.angle_gamma   90.00
#
_symmetry.space_group_name_H-M   'P 1'
#
loop_
_entity.id
_entity.type
_entity.pdbx_description
1 polymer ?
#
loop_
_entity_poly.entity_id
_entity_poly.type
_entity_poly.pdbx_seq_one_letter_code
_entity_poly.pdbx_strand_id
1 'polypeptide(L)' 'WNLGVSRSATDGEFFDGTGTPVPSAFLNLPVGSHLFQMPIPQSEINVFPEFQQNPGYN' A
#
# COMPACT_ATOMS: atom_id res chain seq x y z
N TRP A 1 -13.47 3.90 9.18
CA TRP A 1 -12.65 3.51 8.01
C TRP A 1 -11.40 4.39 8.01
N ASN A 2 -10.22 3.86 7.62
CA ASN A 2 -8.86 4.44 7.76
C ASN A 2 -8.05 4.05 9.00
N LEU A 3 -8.39 2.97 9.71
CA LEU A 3 -7.48 2.48 10.77
C LEU A 3 -6.16 1.99 10.15
N GLY A 4 -5.07 2.14 10.90
CA GLY A 4 -3.77 1.59 10.49
C GLY A 4 -3.83 0.07 10.42
N VAL A 5 -2.98 -0.51 9.56
CA VAL A 5 -2.79 -1.95 9.46
C VAL A 5 -1.43 -2.29 10.05
N SER A 6 -1.40 -3.24 10.98
CA SER A 6 -0.16 -3.84 11.48
C SER A 6 -0.23 -5.35 11.28
N ARG A 7 0.80 -5.91 10.64
CA ARG A 7 0.91 -7.34 10.33
C ARG A 7 2.00 -7.97 11.17
N SER A 8 1.78 -9.21 11.62
CA SER A 8 2.83 -9.98 12.27
C SER A 8 3.93 -10.34 11.26
N ALA A 9 5.17 -10.30 11.71
CA ALA A 9 6.32 -10.77 10.94
C ALA A 9 6.51 -12.30 11.01
N THR A 10 5.87 -12.96 11.99
CA THR A 10 6.14 -14.36 12.36
C THR A 10 4.90 -15.23 12.43
N ASP A 11 3.70 -14.64 12.39
CA ASP A 11 2.45 -15.37 12.57
C ASP A 11 1.65 -15.39 11.25
N GLY A 12 1.22 -16.57 10.83
CA GLY A 12 0.39 -16.78 9.64
C GLY A 12 0.14 -18.27 9.38
N GLU A 13 -1.00 -18.61 8.76
CA GLU A 13 -1.43 -20.00 8.53
C GLU A 13 -0.44 -20.84 7.72
N PHE A 14 0.37 -20.19 6.89
CA PHE A 14 1.40 -20.84 6.06
C PHE A 14 2.83 -20.41 6.43
N PHE A 15 3.02 -19.80 7.61
CA PHE A 15 4.34 -19.36 8.05
C PHE A 15 5.13 -20.52 8.65
N ASP A 16 6.08 -21.07 7.89
CA ASP A 16 6.96 -22.16 8.34
C ASP A 16 8.33 -21.68 8.87
N GLY A 17 8.55 -20.36 8.89
CA GLY A 17 9.79 -19.73 9.37
C GLY A 17 11.01 -19.92 8.47
N THR A 18 10.87 -20.57 7.30
CA THR A 18 12.00 -20.85 6.38
C THR A 18 12.13 -19.85 5.23
N GLY A 19 11.11 -19.01 5.02
CA GLY A 19 11.10 -17.97 4.00
C GLY A 19 11.92 -16.72 4.35
N THR A 20 12.21 -15.89 3.35
CA THR A 20 12.81 -14.57 3.55
C THR A 20 11.88 -13.70 4.41
N PRO A 21 12.35 -13.16 5.55
CA PRO A 21 11.53 -12.29 6.39
C PRO A 21 10.99 -11.11 5.60
N VAL A 22 9.71 -10.79 5.79
CA VAL A 22 9.11 -9.60 5.19
C VAL A 22 9.79 -8.36 5.79
N PRO A 23 10.33 -7.44 4.96
CA PRO A 23 10.93 -6.21 5.47
C PRO A 23 9.94 -5.41 6.32
N SER A 24 10.42 -4.83 7.42
CA SER A 24 9.59 -4.11 8.40
C SER A 24 8.76 -2.98 7.79
N ALA A 25 9.24 -2.39 6.68
CA ALA A 25 8.54 -1.37 5.91
C ALA A 25 7.17 -1.81 5.35
N PHE A 26 6.94 -3.11 5.17
CA PHE A 26 5.68 -3.64 4.61
C PHE A 26 4.72 -4.19 5.68
N LEU A 27 5.18 -4.27 6.93
CA LEU A 27 4.37 -4.78 8.03
C LEU A 27 3.32 -3.76 8.48
N ASN A 28 3.63 -2.48 8.33
CA ASN A 28 2.80 -1.40 8.85
C ASN A 28 2.32 -0.48 7.73
N LEU A 29 1.02 -0.26 7.67
CA LEU A 29 0.40 0.77 6.85
C LEU A 29 -0.25 1.80 7.79
N PRO A 30 0.22 3.06 7.82
CA PRO A 30 -0.28 4.04 8.75
C PRO A 30 -1.74 4.40 8.47
N VAL A 31 -2.42 4.89 9.52
CA VAL A 31 -3.74 5.50 9.43
C VAL A 31 -3.73 6.59 8.34
N GLY A 32 -4.73 6.57 7.46
CA GLY A 32 -4.86 7.56 6.39
C GLY A 32 -3.78 7.50 5.29
N SER A 33 -3.04 6.40 5.16
CA SER A 33 -2.09 6.21 4.07
C SER A 33 -2.75 6.38 2.69
N HIS A 34 -2.10 7.11 1.78
CA HIS A 34 -2.56 7.27 0.39
C HIS A 34 -2.66 5.92 -0.35
N LEU A 35 -1.92 4.90 0.08
CA LEU A 35 -1.92 3.56 -0.50
C LEU A 35 -3.23 2.78 -0.26
N PHE A 36 -4.16 3.31 0.54
CA PHE A 36 -5.52 2.75 0.61
C PHE A 36 -6.32 3.00 -0.68
N GLN A 37 -5.88 3.93 -1.54
CA GLN A 37 -6.47 4.19 -2.84
C GLN A 37 -5.41 3.97 -3.90
N MET A 38 -5.75 3.23 -4.96
CA MET A 38 -4.83 3.04 -6.08
C MET A 38 -4.58 4.37 -6.81
N PRO A 39 -3.39 4.56 -7.41
CA PRO A 39 -3.14 5.73 -8.25
C PRO A 39 -4.05 5.72 -9.47
N ILE A 40 -4.42 6.89 -9.95
CA ILE A 40 -5.04 7.04 -11.26
C ILE A 40 -4.02 6.60 -12.32
N PRO A 41 -4.38 5.71 -13.27
CA PRO A 41 -3.45 5.25 -14.29
C PRO A 41 -2.90 6.41 -15.12
N GLN A 42 -1.58 6.40 -15.39
CA GLN A 42 -0.93 7.45 -16.16
C GLN A 42 -1.53 7.59 -17.57
N SER A 43 -1.99 6.50 -18.18
CA SER A 43 -2.67 6.53 -19.49
C SER A 43 -3.93 7.40 -19.48
N GLU A 44 -4.71 7.35 -18.39
CA GLU A 44 -5.93 8.15 -18.24
C GLU A 44 -5.59 9.63 -18.05
N ILE A 45 -4.59 9.95 -17.22
CA ILE A 45 -4.09 11.33 -17.03
C ILE A 45 -3.54 11.90 -18.34
N ASN A 46 -2.83 11.08 -19.14
CA ASN A 46 -2.29 11.50 -20.43
C ASN A 46 -3.38 11.81 -21.46
N VAL A 47 -4.52 11.11 -21.40
CA VAL A 47 -5.68 11.35 -22.29
C VAL A 47 -6.53 12.53 -21.80
N PHE A 48 -6.63 12.71 -20.48
CA PHE A 48 -7.45 13.74 -19.85
C PHE A 48 -6.64 14.53 -18.80
N PRO A 49 -5.90 15.57 -19.23
CA PRO A 49 -4.91 16.26 -18.39
C PRO A 49 -5.49 17.06 -17.22
N GLU A 50 -6.79 17.28 -17.20
CA GLU A 50 -7.50 17.92 -16.08
C GLU A 50 -7.74 16.97 -14.89
N PHE A 51 -7.49 15.67 -15.05
CA PHE A 51 -7.40 14.77 -13.89
C PHE A 51 -6.22 15.12 -13.00
N GLN A 52 -6.52 15.35 -11.74
CA GLN A 52 -5.52 15.48 -10.69
C GLN A 52 -5.29 14.13 -10.05
N GLN A 53 -4.02 13.74 -9.95
CA GLN A 53 -3.63 12.51 -9.27
C GLN A 53 -4.04 12.55 -7.78
N ASN A 54 -4.31 11.37 -7.22
CA ASN A 54 -4.57 11.20 -5.80
C ASN A 54 -3.38 11.74 -4.96
N PRO A 55 -3.64 12.49 -3.87
CA PRO A 55 -2.58 13.04 -3.03
C PRO A 55 -1.59 11.97 -2.57
N GLY A 56 -0.29 12.24 -2.72
CA GLY A 56 0.78 11.32 -2.32
C GLY A 56 1.34 10.44 -3.44
N TYR A 57 0.67 10.36 -4.59
CA TYR A 57 1.23 9.80 -5.82
C TYR A 57 1.79 10.95 -6.67
N ASN A 58 3.11 10.98 -6.88
CA ASN A 58 3.84 11.96 -7.70
C ASN A 58 4.18 11.42 -9.08
#